data_AF-A0A9W7Z5K5-F1
#
_entry.id   AF-A0A9W7Z5K5-F1
#
_cell.length_a   1.000
_cell.length_b   1.000
_cell.length_c   1.000
_cell.angle_alpha   90.00
_cell.angle_beta   90.00
_cell.angle_gamma   90.00
#
_symmetry.space_group_name_H-M   'P 1'
#
loop_
_entity.id
_entity.type
_entity.pdbx_description
1 polymer ?
#
loop_
_entity_poly.entity_id
_entity_poly.type
_entity_poly.pdbx_seq_one_letter_code
_entity_poly.pdbx_strand_id
1 'polypeptide(L)'
;MAAAGLGHALKPRIDPETRETVLSSTFNVNATNPGSDDVVTIVVCSGLFGLTAIMLTYAWCNYNYRPIRAKNLTWTTLIYFSTVLWFVGDLVTNNHVRLVGVWSECKLWILWFRVFFVYVFASMTIVRFYALDRVFNQKKPFTKRSSFIAGLIVISFNVTYALINQLISDRLTLEYDSTLELCNITMPFRISALTIQWIMWAGCSVLMFRLRNIQSSFNEFRESILIFLVIIALLTETTVTNLHFKYYIFVKWRRIEKTCVDVVAATLVIWIFIGYPVYMSIFHRKQYEQKWLEKLAQDAPGNTYNVTSNPKGTTAYEKMDDIDSGFNNSQFNYHGTGMMDMSYSHRPFGDADPLNIESGLSTHAPFNDNLLPAALRSNINRPEMNTPTTFNSYLDQPHEGRHVL
;
A
#
# COMPACT_ATOMS: atom_id res chain seq x y z
N MET A 1 12.40 30.55 18.95
CA MET A 1 11.79 30.70 17.62
C MET A 1 11.42 32.17 17.46
N ALA A 2 12.38 32.97 17.00
CA ALA A 2 12.19 34.38 16.74
C ALA A 2 11.64 34.55 15.32
N ALA A 3 10.64 35.40 15.15
CA ALA A 3 10.20 35.88 13.85
C ALA A 3 11.32 36.74 13.24
N ALA A 4 12.26 36.09 12.57
CA ALA A 4 13.30 36.75 11.79
C ALA A 4 12.63 37.38 10.56
N GLY A 5 12.82 38.69 10.41
CA GLY A 5 12.13 39.53 9.45
C GLY A 5 12.24 39.03 8.01
N LEU A 6 11.14 39.19 7.28
CA LEU A 6 10.90 38.91 5.86
C LEU A 6 11.72 39.80 4.90
N GLY A 7 12.95 40.16 5.29
CA GLY A 7 13.89 40.94 4.49
C GLY A 7 15.01 40.09 3.91
N HIS A 8 14.75 38.82 3.57
CA HIS A 8 15.71 38.03 2.79
C HIS A 8 15.79 38.64 1.39
N ALA A 9 16.71 39.59 1.21
CA ALA A 9 17.14 40.05 -0.10
C ALA A 9 17.40 38.82 -0.95
N LEU A 10 16.62 38.65 -2.02
CA LEU A 10 16.75 37.56 -2.97
C LEU A 10 18.21 37.54 -3.42
N LYS A 11 18.98 36.54 -2.97
CA LYS A 11 20.36 36.38 -3.44
C LYS A 11 20.32 36.30 -4.96
N PRO A 12 21.16 37.09 -5.66
CA PRO A 12 21.17 37.08 -7.11
C PRO A 12 21.45 35.68 -7.61
N ARG A 13 20.59 35.22 -8.53
CA ARG A 13 20.66 33.88 -9.13
C ARG A 13 21.97 33.75 -9.91
N ILE A 14 22.75 32.70 -9.64
CA ILE A 14 24.00 32.46 -10.37
C ILE A 14 23.68 32.10 -11.83
N ASP A 15 24.43 32.64 -12.78
CA ASP A 15 24.26 32.24 -14.17
C ASP A 15 24.57 30.74 -14.35
N PRO A 16 23.73 29.97 -15.09
CA PRO A 16 23.93 28.52 -15.24
C PRO A 16 25.32 28.12 -15.74
N GLU A 17 25.87 28.83 -16.74
CA GLU A 17 27.18 28.50 -17.34
C GLU A 17 28.31 28.71 -16.32
N THR A 18 28.19 29.80 -15.53
CA THR A 18 29.11 30.08 -14.44
C THR A 18 29.06 28.99 -13.37
N ARG A 19 27.86 28.56 -12.97
CA ARG A 19 27.67 27.47 -11.99
C ARG A 19 28.30 26.16 -12.48
N GLU A 20 28.10 25.80 -13.75
CA GLU A 20 28.70 24.60 -14.34
C GLU A 20 30.23 24.63 -14.33
N THR A 21 30.82 25.77 -14.70
CA THR A 21 32.26 25.95 -14.71
C THR A 21 32.85 25.86 -13.30
N VAL A 22 32.21 26.49 -12.30
CA VAL A 22 32.63 26.44 -10.90
C VAL A 22 32.49 25.03 -10.33
N LEU A 23 31.37 24.34 -10.58
CA LEU A 23 31.18 22.96 -10.12
C LEU A 23 32.19 22.00 -10.76
N SER A 24 32.40 22.13 -12.07
CA SER A 24 33.31 21.25 -12.81
C SER A 24 34.75 21.41 -12.37
N SER A 25 35.19 22.66 -12.17
CA SER A 25 36.54 22.96 -11.68
C SER A 25 36.74 22.54 -10.21
N THR A 26 35.74 22.75 -9.35
CA THR A 26 35.82 22.46 -7.91
C THR A 26 35.85 20.96 -7.62
N PHE A 27 35.05 20.17 -8.35
CA PHE A 27 34.91 18.73 -8.11
C PHE A 27 35.68 17.86 -9.11
N ASN A 28 36.34 18.46 -10.10
CA ASN A 28 37.04 17.76 -11.17
C ASN A 28 36.16 16.71 -11.87
N VAL A 29 34.91 17.08 -12.17
CA VAL A 29 33.92 16.26 -12.90
C VAL A 29 33.25 17.12 -13.96
N ASN A 30 32.70 16.52 -15.01
CA ASN A 30 31.89 17.25 -15.99
C ASN A 30 30.49 17.50 -15.39
N ALA A 31 30.36 18.55 -14.58
CA ALA A 31 29.12 18.91 -13.92
C ALA A 31 28.16 19.52 -14.94
N THR A 32 26.88 19.17 -14.82
CA THR A 32 25.83 19.66 -15.72
C THR A 32 24.66 20.17 -14.89
N ASN A 33 24.11 21.33 -15.24
CA ASN A 33 22.89 21.83 -14.61
C ASN A 33 21.69 20.95 -15.01
N PRO A 34 20.57 21.07 -14.26
CA PRO A 34 19.30 20.53 -14.69
C PRO A 34 18.90 21.07 -16.07
N GLY A 35 18.52 20.18 -16.98
CA GLY A 35 18.16 20.52 -18.37
C GLY A 35 16.87 19.84 -18.84
N SER A 36 16.68 19.79 -20.17
CA SER A 36 15.52 19.14 -20.80
C SER A 36 15.40 17.65 -20.45
N ASP A 37 16.53 16.96 -20.34
CA ASP A 37 16.57 15.52 -20.06
C ASP A 37 16.03 15.19 -18.65
N ASP A 38 16.32 16.06 -17.67
CA ASP A 38 15.81 15.95 -16.30
C ASP A 38 14.29 16.18 -16.28
N VAL A 39 13.80 17.17 -17.03
CA VAL A 39 12.35 17.43 -17.19
C VAL A 39 11.64 16.24 -17.82
N VAL A 40 12.18 15.67 -18.90
CA VAL A 40 11.64 14.46 -19.54
C VAL A 40 11.61 13.31 -18.54
N THR A 41 12.68 13.12 -17.77
CA THR A 41 12.77 12.09 -16.72
C THR A 41 11.68 12.27 -15.67
N ILE A 42 11.47 13.50 -15.17
CA ILE A 42 10.41 13.83 -14.20
C ILE A 42 9.04 13.48 -14.76
N VAL A 43 8.74 13.88 -16.01
CA VAL A 43 7.44 13.64 -16.66
C VAL A 43 7.17 12.16 -16.85
N VAL A 44 8.15 11.40 -17.35
CA VAL A 44 8.02 9.95 -17.57
C VAL A 44 7.83 9.22 -16.23
N CYS A 45 8.64 9.54 -15.23
CA CYS A 45 8.52 8.95 -13.89
C CYS A 45 7.17 9.27 -13.23
N SER A 46 6.71 10.52 -13.35
CA SER A 46 5.40 10.95 -12.85
C SER A 46 4.26 10.23 -13.58
N GLY A 47 4.40 10.01 -14.89
CA GLY A 47 3.46 9.20 -15.69
C GLY A 47 3.33 7.78 -15.17
N LEU A 48 4.43 7.14 -14.76
CA LEU A 48 4.41 5.79 -14.19
C LEU A 48 3.69 5.75 -12.82
N PHE A 49 3.90 6.77 -11.98
CA PHE A 49 3.11 6.93 -10.74
C PHE A 49 1.63 7.18 -11.02
N GLY A 50 1.30 7.96 -12.06
CA GLY A 50 -0.08 8.20 -12.50
C GLY A 50 -0.77 6.92 -12.96
N LEU A 51 -0.10 6.10 -13.76
CA LEU A 51 -0.61 4.78 -14.17
C LEU A 51 -0.85 3.88 -12.96
N THR A 52 0.09 3.89 -12.01
CA THR A 52 -0.05 3.13 -10.75
C THR A 52 -1.21 3.65 -9.89
N ALA A 53 -1.46 4.96 -9.86
CA ALA A 53 -2.62 5.55 -9.19
C ALA A 53 -3.95 5.11 -9.82
N ILE A 54 -4.03 5.07 -11.15
CA ILE A 54 -5.22 4.60 -11.88
C ILE A 54 -5.51 3.15 -11.50
N MET A 55 -4.48 2.30 -11.49
CA MET A 55 -4.61 0.89 -11.06
C MET A 55 -5.11 0.77 -9.61
N LEU A 56 -4.55 1.55 -8.67
CA LEU A 56 -4.99 1.56 -7.28
C LEU A 56 -6.42 2.09 -7.12
N THR A 57 -6.79 3.13 -7.87
CA THR A 57 -8.15 3.69 -7.88
C THR A 57 -9.14 2.65 -8.37
N TYR A 58 -8.83 1.96 -9.47
CA TYR A 58 -9.65 0.85 -9.97
C TYR A 58 -9.81 -0.25 -8.92
N ALA A 59 -8.76 -0.60 -8.18
CA ALA A 59 -8.82 -1.57 -7.10
C ALA A 59 -9.71 -1.11 -5.94
N TRP A 60 -9.70 0.19 -5.59
CA TRP A 60 -10.61 0.78 -4.61
C TRP A 60 -12.06 0.77 -5.09
N CYS A 61 -12.33 1.12 -6.36
CA CYS A 61 -13.67 1.01 -6.94
C CYS A 61 -14.20 -0.43 -6.95
N ASN A 62 -13.30 -1.42 -7.05
CA ASN A 62 -13.63 -2.85 -7.00
C ASN A 62 -13.28 -3.49 -5.64
N TYR A 63 -13.32 -2.73 -4.55
CA TYR A 63 -12.94 -3.22 -3.22
C TYR A 63 -13.77 -4.42 -2.73
N ASN A 64 -15.01 -4.55 -3.21
CA ASN A 64 -15.89 -5.68 -2.90
C ASN A 64 -15.40 -7.01 -3.49
N TYR A 65 -14.44 -7.00 -4.41
CA TYR A 65 -13.86 -8.21 -4.98
C TYR A 65 -12.92 -8.88 -3.97
N ARG A 66 -13.28 -10.09 -3.51
CA ARG A 66 -12.61 -10.80 -2.41
C ARG A 66 -11.08 -10.90 -2.57
N PRO A 67 -10.52 -11.24 -3.76
CA PRO A 67 -9.06 -11.29 -3.94
C PRO A 67 -8.35 -9.93 -3.78
N ILE A 68 -8.98 -8.82 -4.19
CA ILE A 68 -8.42 -7.47 -4.00
C ILE A 68 -8.47 -7.08 -2.51
N ARG A 69 -9.59 -7.35 -1.85
CA ARG A 69 -9.76 -7.08 -0.41
C ARG A 69 -8.71 -7.80 0.44
N ALA A 70 -8.39 -9.04 0.11
CA ALA A 70 -7.39 -9.84 0.81
C ALA A 70 -5.98 -9.22 0.78
N LYS A 71 -5.63 -8.43 -0.25
CA LYS A 71 -4.32 -7.78 -0.37
C LYS A 71 -4.12 -6.57 0.55
N ASN A 72 -5.09 -6.25 1.41
CA ASN A 72 -5.02 -5.13 2.37
C ASN A 72 -4.68 -3.79 1.70
N LEU A 73 -5.64 -3.29 0.94
CA LEU A 73 -5.50 -2.12 0.07
C LEU A 73 -5.06 -0.85 0.80
N THR A 74 -5.42 -0.69 2.07
CA THR A 74 -5.03 0.46 2.90
C THR A 74 -3.52 0.55 3.04
N TRP A 75 -2.84 -0.53 3.43
CA TRP A 75 -1.37 -0.52 3.56
C TRP A 75 -0.69 -0.35 2.21
N THR A 76 -1.17 -0.99 1.15
CA THR A 76 -0.62 -0.80 -0.21
C THR A 76 -0.73 0.65 -0.67
N THR A 77 -1.84 1.32 -0.35
CA THR A 77 -2.06 2.73 -0.67
C THR A 77 -1.11 3.64 0.12
N LEU A 78 -0.89 3.37 1.41
CA LEU A 78 0.09 4.10 2.22
C LEU A 78 1.53 3.90 1.72
N ILE A 79 1.89 2.68 1.29
CA ILE A 79 3.17 2.39 0.63
C ILE A 79 3.28 3.25 -0.63
N TYR A 80 2.25 3.28 -1.50
CA TYR A 80 2.24 4.13 -2.68
C TYR A 80 2.45 5.61 -2.35
N PHE A 81 1.71 6.18 -1.40
CA PHE A 81 1.89 7.58 -1.00
C PHE A 81 3.30 7.87 -0.49
N SER A 82 3.87 6.96 0.31
CA SER A 82 5.27 7.11 0.76
C SER A 82 6.25 7.12 -0.40
N THR A 83 6.05 6.29 -1.44
CA THR A 83 6.92 6.29 -2.62
C THR A 83 6.80 7.55 -3.48
N VAL A 84 5.60 8.15 -3.58
CA VAL A 84 5.40 9.43 -4.27
C VAL A 84 6.13 10.56 -3.53
N LEU A 85 5.98 10.64 -2.21
CA LEU A 85 6.66 11.67 -1.41
C LEU A 85 8.18 11.46 -1.38
N TRP A 86 8.61 10.20 -1.38
CA TRP A 86 10.02 9.83 -1.53
C TRP A 86 10.58 10.27 -2.88
N PHE A 87 9.83 10.11 -3.98
CA PHE A 87 10.20 10.59 -5.31
C PHE A 87 10.33 12.11 -5.35
N VAL A 88 9.43 12.86 -4.70
CA VAL A 88 9.58 14.33 -4.60
C VAL A 88 10.88 14.70 -3.91
N GLY A 89 11.23 14.03 -2.81
CA GLY A 89 12.54 14.20 -2.16
C GLY A 89 13.70 13.84 -3.08
N ASP A 90 13.53 12.82 -3.93
CA ASP A 90 14.53 12.35 -4.88
C ASP A 90 14.90 13.40 -5.94
N LEU A 91 13.90 14.12 -6.45
CA LEU A 91 14.12 15.21 -7.42
C LEU A 91 15.08 16.27 -6.87
N VAL A 92 14.95 16.58 -5.59
CA VAL A 92 15.80 17.56 -4.91
C VAL A 92 17.18 16.97 -4.63
N THR A 93 17.26 15.76 -4.09
CA THR A 93 18.55 15.14 -3.73
C THR A 93 19.43 14.82 -4.93
N ASN A 94 18.83 14.44 -6.06
CA ASN A 94 19.55 14.11 -7.28
C ASN A 94 19.81 15.33 -8.17
N ASN A 95 19.49 16.55 -7.70
CA ASN A 95 19.71 17.81 -8.41
C ASN A 95 19.01 17.80 -9.79
N HIS A 96 17.77 17.32 -9.85
CA HIS A 96 16.87 17.49 -11.02
C HIS A 96 16.21 18.87 -11.05
N VAL A 97 16.15 19.53 -9.90
CA VAL A 97 15.61 20.88 -9.76
C VAL A 97 16.67 21.80 -9.16
N ARG A 98 16.64 23.07 -9.56
CA ARG A 98 17.56 24.07 -9.05
C ARG A 98 17.15 24.48 -7.62
N LEU A 99 18.10 24.45 -6.69
CA LEU A 99 17.85 24.63 -5.25
C LEU A 99 17.81 26.11 -4.85
N VAL A 100 16.77 26.81 -5.31
CA VAL A 100 16.49 28.22 -5.00
C VAL A 100 15.13 28.38 -4.30
N GLY A 101 15.02 29.36 -3.39
CA GLY A 101 13.77 29.63 -2.65
C GLY A 101 13.38 28.46 -1.74
N VAL A 102 12.15 27.95 -1.85
CA VAL A 102 11.69 26.83 -1.00
C VAL A 102 12.54 25.56 -1.20
N TRP A 103 13.18 25.41 -2.36
CA TRP A 103 14.06 24.26 -2.64
C TRP A 103 15.43 24.35 -1.96
N SER A 104 15.83 25.50 -1.41
CA SER A 104 17.08 25.61 -0.63
C SER A 104 16.97 25.03 0.78
N GLU A 105 15.76 24.67 1.23
CA GLU A 105 15.52 24.06 2.55
C GLU A 105 15.97 22.58 2.56
N CYS A 106 17.28 22.35 2.58
CA CYS A 106 17.90 21.02 2.47
C CYS A 106 17.36 20.00 3.49
N LYS A 107 17.19 20.42 4.75
CA LYS A 107 16.66 19.54 5.79
C LYS A 107 15.24 19.10 5.46
N LEU A 108 14.37 19.98 4.98
CA LEU A 108 13.02 19.61 4.60
C LEU A 108 13.02 18.53 3.52
N TRP A 109 13.70 18.77 2.40
CA TRP A 109 13.62 17.88 1.25
C TRP A 109 14.42 16.58 1.42
N ILE A 110 15.62 16.64 1.99
CA ILE A 110 16.48 15.47 2.12
C ILE A 110 16.10 14.65 3.35
N LEU A 111 15.86 15.28 4.51
CA LEU A 111 15.55 14.52 5.72
C LEU A 111 14.09 14.06 5.72
N TRP A 112 13.14 14.97 5.49
CA TRP A 112 11.71 14.65 5.61
C TRP A 112 11.10 14.05 4.36
N PHE A 113 11.45 14.54 3.16
CA PHE A 113 10.89 13.96 1.94
C PHE A 113 11.66 12.73 1.48
N ARG A 114 12.99 12.78 1.40
CA ARG A 114 13.78 11.64 0.93
C ARG A 114 13.92 10.54 1.99
N VAL A 115 14.60 10.84 3.11
CA VAL A 115 14.99 9.81 4.09
C VAL A 115 13.80 9.30 4.91
N PHE A 116 12.95 10.19 5.42
CA PHE A 116 11.83 9.76 6.24
C PHE A 116 10.80 8.92 5.45
N PHE A 117 10.42 9.31 4.22
CA PHE A 117 9.45 8.51 3.47
C PHE A 117 10.01 7.21 2.90
N VAL A 118 11.31 7.08 2.63
CA VAL A 118 11.89 5.76 2.31
C VAL A 118 11.87 4.84 3.54
N TYR A 119 12.01 5.39 4.75
CA TYR A 119 11.84 4.60 5.98
C TYR A 119 10.38 4.25 6.22
N VAL A 120 9.44 5.18 5.98
CA VAL A 120 8.00 4.87 6.05
C VAL A 120 7.66 3.75 5.06
N PHE A 121 8.17 3.80 3.82
CA PHE A 121 8.01 2.73 2.83
C PHE A 121 8.49 1.37 3.38
N ALA A 122 9.69 1.31 3.95
CA ALA A 122 10.23 0.10 4.57
C ALA A 122 9.37 -0.38 5.76
N SER A 123 9.00 0.54 6.66
CA SER A 123 8.14 0.28 7.82
C SER A 123 6.78 -0.29 7.44
N MET A 124 6.11 0.27 6.44
CA MET A 124 4.81 -0.23 5.98
C MET A 124 4.93 -1.62 5.36
N THR A 125 6.05 -1.90 4.68
CA THR A 125 6.35 -3.23 4.15
C THR A 125 6.59 -4.24 5.28
N ILE A 126 7.32 -3.85 6.33
CA ILE A 126 7.51 -4.67 7.56
C ILE A 126 6.15 -4.99 8.20
N VAL A 127 5.30 -3.99 8.40
CA VAL A 127 3.96 -4.17 9.01
C VAL A 127 3.12 -5.14 8.19
N ARG A 128 3.19 -5.05 6.86
CA ARG A 128 2.51 -5.98 5.96
C ARG A 128 3.03 -7.41 6.11
N PHE A 129 4.34 -7.63 6.09
CA PHE A 129 4.92 -8.98 6.28
C PHE A 129 4.65 -9.53 7.68
N TYR A 130 4.64 -8.67 8.69
CA TYR A 130 4.25 -9.03 10.06
C TYR A 130 2.77 -9.45 10.12
N ALA A 131 1.88 -8.77 9.39
CA ALA A 131 0.48 -9.17 9.29
C ALA A 131 0.33 -10.59 8.71
N LEU A 132 1.08 -10.89 7.65
CA LEU A 132 1.11 -12.22 7.05
C LEU A 132 1.64 -13.28 8.02
N ASP A 133 2.75 -13.01 8.73
CA ASP A 133 3.31 -13.94 9.72
C ASP A 133 2.31 -14.22 10.84
N ARG A 134 1.63 -13.18 11.33
CA ARG A 134 0.65 -13.33 12.40
C ARG A 134 -0.56 -14.18 11.98
N VAL A 135 -1.09 -13.96 10.78
CA VAL A 135 -2.26 -14.70 10.29
C VAL A 135 -1.89 -16.15 9.98
N PHE A 136 -0.82 -16.38 9.22
CA PHE A 136 -0.52 -17.71 8.69
C PHE A 136 0.33 -18.57 9.65
N ASN A 137 1.40 -18.02 10.22
CA ASN A 137 2.28 -18.79 11.11
C ASN A 137 1.74 -18.85 12.53
N GLN A 138 1.28 -17.71 13.07
CA GLN A 138 0.81 -17.65 14.45
C GLN A 138 -0.66 -18.04 14.62
N LYS A 139 -1.41 -18.17 13.52
CA LYS A 139 -2.86 -18.46 13.52
C LYS A 139 -3.65 -17.49 14.41
N LYS A 140 -3.18 -16.25 14.54
CA LYS A 140 -3.81 -15.21 15.36
C LYS A 140 -4.46 -14.17 14.44
N PRO A 141 -5.67 -13.69 14.76
CA PRO A 141 -6.30 -12.65 13.99
C PRO A 141 -5.43 -11.38 14.02
N PHE A 142 -5.27 -10.76 12.86
CA PHE A 142 -4.64 -9.45 12.72
C PHE A 142 -5.71 -8.38 12.92
N THR A 143 -5.92 -8.02 14.19
CA THR A 143 -6.95 -7.02 14.57
C THR A 143 -6.51 -5.61 14.17
N LYS A 144 -7.48 -4.72 13.89
CA LYS A 144 -7.25 -3.28 13.59
C LYS A 144 -6.30 -2.64 14.62
N ARG A 145 -6.50 -2.93 15.92
CA ARG A 145 -5.66 -2.45 17.03
C ARG A 145 -4.21 -2.94 16.95
N SER A 146 -3.99 -4.23 16.70
CA SER A 146 -2.62 -4.75 16.62
C SER A 146 -1.87 -4.21 15.42
N SER A 147 -2.57 -4.02 14.30
CA SER A 147 -2.00 -3.40 13.10
C SER A 147 -1.56 -1.96 13.36
N PHE A 148 -2.42 -1.18 14.03
CA PHE A 148 -2.13 0.20 14.38
C PHE A 148 -0.92 0.32 15.32
N ILE A 149 -0.85 -0.53 16.35
CA ILE A 149 0.28 -0.53 17.29
C ILE A 149 1.59 -0.87 16.57
N ALA A 150 1.59 -1.90 15.71
CA ALA A 150 2.77 -2.27 14.94
C ALA A 150 3.24 -1.11 14.05
N GLY A 151 2.30 -0.47 13.33
CA GLY A 151 2.57 0.72 12.51
C GLY A 151 3.11 1.89 13.33
N LEU A 152 2.50 2.19 14.48
CA LEU A 152 2.90 3.29 15.34
C LEU A 152 4.33 3.11 15.87
N ILE A 153 4.72 1.89 16.25
CA ILE A 153 6.09 1.59 16.73
C ILE A 153 7.13 1.85 15.63
N VAL A 154 6.89 1.38 14.41
CA VAL A 154 7.88 1.54 13.33
C VAL A 154 7.92 2.97 12.80
N ILE A 155 6.79 3.68 12.76
CA ILE A 155 6.74 5.09 12.34
C ILE A 155 7.36 5.99 13.39
N SER A 156 7.13 5.75 14.69
CA SER A 156 7.70 6.56 15.76
C SER A 156 9.23 6.47 15.77
N PHE A 157 9.80 5.30 15.45
CA PHE A 157 11.24 5.15 15.24
C PHE A 157 11.75 6.06 14.11
N ASN A 158 11.08 6.09 12.95
CA ASN A 158 11.46 6.93 11.82
C ASN A 158 11.34 8.43 12.14
N VAL A 159 10.26 8.83 12.82
CA VAL A 159 10.05 10.22 13.26
C VAL A 159 11.14 10.63 14.24
N THR A 160 11.48 9.75 15.20
CA THR A 160 12.54 10.01 16.17
C THR A 160 13.89 10.21 15.48
N TYR A 161 14.22 9.39 14.48
CA TYR A 161 15.44 9.57 13.69
C TYR A 161 15.46 10.91 12.94
N ALA A 162 14.36 11.28 12.29
CA ALA A 162 14.25 12.56 11.60
C ALA A 162 14.35 13.75 12.58
N LEU A 163 13.70 13.69 13.73
CA LEU A 163 13.77 14.74 14.75
C LEU A 163 15.18 14.90 15.32
N ILE A 164 15.87 13.79 15.63
CA ILE A 164 17.25 13.84 16.12
C ILE A 164 18.15 14.52 15.08
N ASN A 165 18.08 14.12 13.80
CA ASN A 165 18.91 14.74 12.75
C ASN A 165 18.51 16.18 12.43
N GLN A 166 17.26 16.57 12.64
CA GLN A 166 16.81 17.96 12.52
C GLN A 166 17.50 18.84 13.58
N LEU A 167 17.64 18.32 14.81
CA LEU A 167 18.23 19.01 15.95
C LEU A 167 19.76 19.02 15.95
N ILE A 168 20.41 18.09 15.24
CA ILE A 168 21.86 18.07 15.07
C ILE A 168 22.31 19.25 14.19
N SER A 169 23.49 19.78 14.50
CA SER A 169 24.14 20.87 13.76
C SER A 169 24.29 20.54 12.26
N ASP A 170 24.09 21.56 11.42
CA ASP A 170 24.12 21.45 9.95
C ASP A 170 25.47 20.93 9.45
N ARG A 171 26.57 21.31 10.10
CA ARG A 171 27.94 20.85 9.78
C ARG A 171 28.14 19.34 9.85
N LEU A 172 27.33 18.66 10.66
CA LEU A 172 27.38 17.20 10.82
C LEU A 172 26.34 16.49 9.96
N THR A 173 25.34 17.19 9.43
CA THR A 173 24.18 16.60 8.74
C THR A 173 24.05 17.12 7.32
N LEU A 174 23.30 18.21 7.15
CA LEU A 174 22.90 18.80 5.88
C LEU A 174 23.14 20.29 5.96
N GLU A 175 23.98 20.81 5.08
CA GLU A 175 24.28 22.23 4.99
C GLU A 175 23.95 22.73 3.58
N TYR A 176 23.21 23.83 3.48
CA TYR A 176 22.99 24.49 2.20
C TYR A 176 24.18 25.37 1.86
N ASP A 177 24.88 25.04 0.78
CA ASP A 177 25.94 25.88 0.23
C ASP A 177 25.33 26.87 -0.77
N SER A 178 25.19 28.12 -0.33
CA SER A 178 24.63 29.19 -1.17
C SER A 178 25.55 29.64 -2.30
N THR A 179 26.84 29.29 -2.28
CA THR A 179 27.78 29.62 -3.37
C THR A 179 27.64 28.67 -4.55
N LEU A 180 27.26 27.41 -4.28
CA LEU A 180 27.05 26.37 -5.29
C LEU A 180 25.56 26.13 -5.60
N GLU A 181 24.67 26.73 -4.81
CA GLU A 181 23.23 26.44 -4.78
C GLU A 181 22.98 24.92 -4.69
N LEU A 182 23.60 24.30 -3.67
CA LEU A 182 23.60 22.85 -3.48
C LEU A 182 23.42 22.49 -2.01
N CYS A 183 22.72 21.39 -1.73
CA CYS A 183 22.74 20.77 -0.41
C CYS A 183 23.96 19.87 -0.26
N ASN A 184 24.89 20.26 0.60
CA ASN A 184 26.02 19.42 0.98
C ASN A 184 25.56 18.37 2.01
N ILE A 185 25.57 17.11 1.59
CA ILE A 185 25.22 15.97 2.44
C ILE A 185 26.51 15.36 3.00
N THR A 186 26.72 15.44 4.32
CA THR A 186 27.95 14.93 4.96
C THR A 186 28.04 13.39 4.88
N MET A 187 29.26 12.85 4.81
CA MET A 187 29.47 11.39 4.77
C MET A 187 28.93 10.66 6.02
N PRO A 188 29.13 11.16 7.26
CA PRO A 188 28.56 10.51 8.44
C PRO A 188 27.03 10.39 8.39
N PHE A 189 26.34 11.43 7.92
CA PHE A 189 24.89 11.40 7.74
C PHE A 189 24.49 10.32 6.72
N ARG A 190 25.14 10.29 5.54
CA ARG A 190 24.89 9.27 4.51
C ARG A 190 25.07 7.85 5.05
N ILE A 191 26.18 7.58 5.73
CA ILE A 191 26.49 6.26 6.30
C ILE A 191 25.42 5.90 7.33
N SER A 192 25.08 6.81 8.25
CA SER A 192 24.06 6.54 9.27
C SER A 192 22.70 6.19 8.66
N ALA A 193 22.30 6.91 7.61
CA ALA A 193 21.03 6.70 6.95
C ALA A 193 21.00 5.34 6.23
N LEU A 194 22.06 5.02 5.50
CA LEU A 194 22.22 3.71 4.85
C LEU A 194 22.23 2.57 5.87
N THR A 195 22.94 2.71 6.99
CA THR A 195 23.00 1.68 8.03
C THR A 195 21.62 1.41 8.63
N ILE A 196 20.84 2.43 8.94
CA ILE A 196 19.48 2.26 9.47
C ILE A 196 18.57 1.60 8.43
N GLN A 197 18.66 2.00 7.16
CA GLN A 197 17.93 1.36 6.08
C GLN A 197 18.26 -0.15 5.99
N TRP A 198 19.54 -0.52 6.05
CA TRP A 198 19.96 -1.93 6.08
C TRP A 198 19.42 -2.68 7.29
N ILE A 199 19.40 -2.07 8.48
CA ILE A 199 18.84 -2.68 9.70
C ILE A 199 17.33 -2.97 9.53
N MET A 200 16.58 -2.03 8.95
CA MET A 200 15.15 -2.24 8.67
C MET A 200 14.92 -3.40 7.70
N TRP A 201 15.71 -3.48 6.63
CA TRP A 201 15.61 -4.57 5.66
C TRP A 201 16.12 -5.91 6.20
N ALA A 202 17.09 -5.92 7.11
CA ALA A 202 17.45 -7.13 7.85
C ALA A 202 16.26 -7.64 8.68
N GLY A 203 15.49 -6.74 9.30
CA GLY A 203 14.22 -7.07 9.96
C GLY A 203 13.20 -7.70 9.00
N CYS A 204 13.04 -7.14 7.79
CA CYS A 204 12.24 -7.75 6.71
C CYS A 204 12.73 -9.16 6.37
N SER A 205 14.04 -9.37 6.23
CA SER A 205 14.64 -10.67 5.91
C SER A 205 14.27 -11.73 6.95
N VAL A 206 14.28 -11.38 8.23
CA VAL A 206 13.89 -12.28 9.32
C VAL A 206 12.41 -12.67 9.20
N LEU A 207 11.52 -11.70 8.92
CA LEU A 207 10.10 -11.99 8.69
C LEU A 207 9.92 -12.87 7.45
N MET A 208 10.58 -12.54 6.34
CA MET A 208 10.54 -13.34 5.10
C MET A 208 11.00 -14.78 5.33
N PHE A 209 12.05 -14.98 6.11
CA PHE A 209 12.53 -16.31 6.46
C PHE A 209 11.49 -17.08 7.27
N ARG A 210 10.76 -16.43 8.17
CA ARG A 210 9.64 -17.07 8.90
C ARG A 210 8.48 -17.43 7.98
N LEU A 211 8.20 -16.61 6.97
CA LEU A 211 7.13 -16.86 5.99
C LEU A 211 7.41 -18.05 5.05
N ARG A 212 8.63 -18.60 5.01
CA ARG A 212 9.03 -19.66 4.06
C ARG A 212 8.22 -20.96 4.15
N ASN A 213 7.67 -21.25 5.32
CA ASN A 213 6.92 -22.48 5.56
C ASN A 213 5.43 -22.36 5.23
N ILE A 214 4.97 -21.18 4.83
CA ILE A 214 3.57 -20.99 4.47
C ILE A 214 3.40 -21.57 3.06
N GLN A 215 2.78 -22.75 2.95
CA GLN A 215 2.34 -23.36 1.70
C GLN A 215 1.15 -22.61 1.07
N SER A 216 1.13 -21.28 1.16
CA SER A 216 -0.04 -20.47 0.85
C SER A 216 -0.50 -20.67 -0.59
N SER A 217 -1.77 -21.02 -0.71
CA SER A 217 -2.56 -21.00 -1.93
C SER A 217 -2.50 -19.68 -2.73
N PHE A 218 -2.09 -18.57 -2.10
CA PHE A 218 -2.25 -17.22 -2.64
C PHE A 218 -1.06 -16.68 -3.43
N ASN A 219 -0.02 -17.49 -3.70
CA ASN A 219 1.22 -17.04 -4.36
C ASN A 219 1.91 -15.87 -3.62
N GLU A 220 1.45 -15.51 -2.42
CA GLU A 220 1.86 -14.34 -1.66
C GLU A 220 3.30 -14.44 -1.19
N PHE A 221 3.78 -15.65 -0.90
CA PHE A 221 5.17 -15.87 -0.55
C PHE A 221 6.10 -15.59 -1.75
N ARG A 222 5.73 -16.04 -2.96
CA ARG A 222 6.52 -15.77 -4.16
C ARG A 222 6.53 -14.29 -4.52
N GLU A 223 5.37 -13.63 -4.41
CA GLU A 223 5.26 -12.17 -4.57
C GLU A 223 6.13 -11.44 -3.54
N SER A 224 6.12 -11.88 -2.28
CA SER A 224 6.92 -11.27 -1.21
C SER A 224 8.42 -11.48 -1.42
N ILE A 225 8.85 -12.66 -1.92
CA ILE A 225 10.24 -12.88 -2.34
C ILE A 225 10.62 -11.93 -3.47
N LEU A 226 9.78 -11.80 -4.50
CA LEU A 226 10.07 -10.94 -5.64
C LEU A 226 10.24 -9.49 -5.19
N ILE A 227 9.34 -9.00 -4.32
CA ILE A 227 9.44 -7.67 -3.70
C ILE A 227 10.74 -7.52 -2.91
N PHE A 228 11.07 -8.52 -2.10
CA PHE A 228 12.31 -8.49 -1.32
C PHE A 228 13.55 -8.43 -2.22
N LEU A 229 13.59 -9.19 -3.31
CA LEU A 229 14.70 -9.17 -4.28
C LEU A 229 14.83 -7.81 -4.98
N VAL A 230 13.72 -7.22 -5.44
CA VAL A 230 13.70 -5.87 -6.03
C VAL A 230 14.29 -4.85 -5.07
N ILE A 231 13.95 -4.95 -3.79
CA ILE A 231 14.38 -4.00 -2.78
C ILE A 231 15.84 -4.20 -2.38
N ILE A 232 16.32 -5.44 -2.26
CA ILE A 232 17.75 -5.69 -2.00
C ILE A 232 18.61 -5.19 -3.17
N ALA A 233 18.16 -5.38 -4.41
CA ALA A 233 18.83 -4.82 -5.58
C ALA A 233 18.89 -3.28 -5.51
N LEU A 234 17.77 -2.64 -5.19
CA LEU A 234 17.66 -1.19 -5.02
C LEU A 234 18.55 -0.64 -3.91
N LEU A 235 18.57 -1.33 -2.76
CA LEU A 235 19.38 -0.95 -1.61
C LEU A 235 20.87 -1.11 -1.88
N THR A 236 21.25 -2.15 -2.63
CA THR A 236 22.63 -2.38 -3.05
C THR A 236 23.07 -1.30 -4.04
N GLU A 237 22.25 -1.00 -5.06
CA GLU A 237 22.50 0.11 -5.99
C GLU A 237 22.66 1.43 -5.22
N THR A 238 21.73 1.75 -4.33
CA THR A 238 21.77 3.01 -3.56
C THR A 238 23.02 3.09 -2.68
N THR A 239 23.44 1.97 -2.08
CA THR A 239 24.67 1.90 -1.27
C THR A 239 25.90 2.13 -2.14
N VAL A 240 26.00 1.47 -3.29
CA VAL A 240 27.14 1.61 -4.22
C VAL A 240 27.20 3.04 -4.75
N THR A 241 26.09 3.60 -5.21
CA THR A 241 26.01 4.96 -5.76
C THR A 241 26.43 6.01 -4.72
N ASN A 242 25.95 5.90 -3.48
CA ASN A 242 26.28 6.89 -2.45
C ASN A 242 27.70 6.77 -1.87
N LEU A 243 28.27 5.56 -1.81
CA LEU A 243 29.60 5.34 -1.24
C LEU A 243 30.73 5.46 -2.27
N HIS A 244 30.55 4.92 -3.47
CA HIS A 244 31.61 4.93 -4.49
C HIS A 244 31.56 6.15 -5.39
N PHE A 245 30.37 6.67 -5.70
CA PHE A 245 30.21 7.79 -6.63
C PHE A 245 29.85 9.08 -5.91
N LYS A 246 30.76 9.61 -5.08
CA LYS A 246 30.50 10.79 -4.22
C LYS A 246 29.82 11.97 -4.93
N TYR A 247 30.12 12.16 -6.22
CA TYR A 247 29.68 13.28 -7.07
C TYR A 247 28.66 12.87 -8.16
N TYR A 248 27.95 11.75 -7.99
CA TYR A 248 27.01 11.24 -9.00
C TYR A 248 25.92 12.25 -9.40
N ILE A 249 25.50 13.12 -8.48
CA ILE A 249 24.46 14.14 -8.69
C ILE A 249 24.84 15.19 -9.75
N PHE A 250 26.13 15.39 -10.02
CA PHE A 250 26.61 16.33 -11.04
C PHE A 250 26.69 15.71 -12.43
N VAL A 251 26.74 14.37 -12.50
CA VAL A 251 26.87 13.62 -13.74
C VAL A 251 25.48 13.27 -14.26
N LYS A 252 25.02 13.97 -15.31
CA LYS A 252 23.66 13.89 -15.88
C LYS A 252 23.09 12.47 -15.95
N TRP A 253 23.81 11.56 -16.61
CA TRP A 253 23.29 10.22 -16.84
C TRP A 253 23.15 9.40 -15.55
N ARG A 254 24.03 9.61 -14.56
CA ARG A 254 23.98 8.92 -13.26
C ARG A 254 22.80 9.38 -12.42
N ARG A 255 22.52 10.69 -12.36
CA ARG A 255 21.36 11.20 -11.62
C ARG A 255 20.02 10.76 -12.24
N ILE A 256 19.95 10.71 -13.57
CA ILE A 256 18.78 10.20 -14.31
C ILE A 256 18.62 8.70 -14.03
N GLU A 257 19.68 7.91 -14.21
CA GLU A 257 19.71 6.47 -13.93
C GLU A 257 19.19 6.19 -12.50
N LYS A 258 19.77 6.85 -11.49
CA LYS A 258 19.40 6.67 -10.08
C LYS A 258 17.90 6.88 -9.85
N THR A 259 17.36 7.94 -10.42
CA THR A 259 15.95 8.33 -10.25
C THR A 259 15.02 7.35 -10.96
N CYS A 260 15.36 6.96 -12.20
CA CYS A 260 14.61 5.95 -12.94
C CYS A 260 14.59 4.61 -12.21
N VAL A 261 15.72 4.17 -11.67
CA VAL A 261 15.82 2.91 -10.91
C VAL A 261 14.96 2.97 -9.65
N ASP A 262 15.01 4.07 -8.89
CA ASP A 262 14.16 4.28 -7.70
C ASP A 262 12.67 4.21 -8.04
N VAL A 263 12.25 4.90 -9.09
CA VAL A 263 10.84 4.96 -9.51
C VAL A 263 10.35 3.64 -10.05
N VAL A 264 11.14 2.96 -10.89
CA VAL A 264 10.79 1.64 -11.44
C VAL A 264 10.68 0.62 -10.31
N ALA A 265 11.64 0.57 -9.38
CA ALA A 265 11.58 -0.35 -8.26
C ALA A 265 10.38 -0.06 -7.33
N ALA A 266 10.15 1.20 -6.97
CA ALA A 266 9.04 1.60 -6.11
C ALA A 266 7.67 1.26 -6.72
N THR A 267 7.47 1.56 -8.00
CA THR A 267 6.21 1.25 -8.70
C THR A 267 6.06 -0.25 -8.92
N LEU A 268 7.12 -0.95 -9.31
CA LEU A 268 7.10 -2.41 -9.46
C LEU A 268 6.64 -3.13 -8.19
N VAL A 269 7.04 -2.66 -7.00
CA VAL A 269 6.55 -3.24 -5.73
C VAL A 269 5.04 -3.15 -5.60
N ILE A 270 4.43 -2.01 -5.95
CA ILE A 270 2.96 -1.83 -5.94
C ILE A 270 2.30 -2.75 -6.98
N TRP A 271 2.88 -2.84 -8.17
CA TRP A 271 2.40 -3.72 -9.24
C TRP A 271 2.46 -5.19 -8.86
N ILE A 272 3.50 -5.63 -8.14
CA ILE A 272 3.58 -7.00 -7.64
C ILE A 272 2.47 -7.26 -6.62
N PHE A 273 2.16 -6.30 -5.73
CA PHE A 273 1.09 -6.48 -4.75
C PHE A 273 -0.31 -6.60 -5.36
N ILE A 274 -0.62 -5.81 -6.39
CA ILE A 274 -2.01 -5.63 -6.83
C ILE A 274 -2.25 -5.79 -8.33
N GLY A 275 -1.22 -5.75 -9.16
CA GLY A 275 -1.35 -5.81 -10.62
C GLY A 275 -2.02 -7.08 -11.09
N TYR A 276 -1.62 -8.23 -10.54
CA TYR A 276 -2.23 -9.52 -10.88
C TYR A 276 -3.72 -9.62 -10.52
N PRO A 277 -4.17 -9.35 -9.28
CA PRO A 277 -5.61 -9.41 -8.96
C PRO A 277 -6.42 -8.35 -9.70
N VAL A 278 -5.87 -7.17 -9.99
CA VAL A 278 -6.55 -6.16 -10.83
C VAL A 278 -6.75 -6.69 -12.25
N TYR A 279 -5.69 -7.19 -12.89
CA TYR A 279 -5.78 -7.81 -14.22
C TYR A 279 -6.84 -8.91 -14.26
N MET A 280 -6.80 -9.84 -13.29
CA MET A 280 -7.76 -10.94 -13.22
C MET A 280 -9.19 -10.46 -12.96
N SER A 281 -9.37 -9.38 -12.19
CA SER A 281 -10.70 -8.81 -11.95
C SER A 281 -11.31 -8.15 -13.20
N ILE A 282 -10.48 -7.64 -14.13
CA ILE A 282 -10.92 -7.03 -15.38
C ILE A 282 -11.31 -8.11 -16.39
N PHE A 283 -10.42 -9.09 -16.61
CA PHE A 283 -10.57 -10.03 -17.73
C PHE A 283 -11.21 -11.38 -17.35
N HIS A 284 -11.00 -11.86 -16.13
CA HIS A 284 -11.37 -13.23 -15.72
C HIS A 284 -12.03 -13.28 -14.33
N ARG A 285 -12.86 -12.27 -14.03
CA ARG A 285 -13.38 -12.00 -12.67
C ARG A 285 -13.96 -13.23 -11.97
N LYS A 286 -14.90 -13.93 -12.61
CA LYS A 286 -15.62 -15.08 -12.01
C LYS A 286 -14.71 -16.30 -11.85
N GLN A 287 -13.94 -16.64 -12.90
CA GLN A 287 -13.05 -17.79 -12.90
C GLN A 287 -11.93 -17.64 -11.87
N TYR A 288 -11.34 -16.44 -11.77
CA TYR A 288 -10.30 -16.17 -10.78
C TYR A 288 -10.84 -16.24 -9.35
N GLU A 289 -12.06 -15.73 -9.12
CA GLU A 289 -12.70 -15.81 -7.80
C GLU A 289 -13.00 -17.26 -7.39
N GLN A 290 -13.57 -18.06 -8.29
CA GLN A 290 -13.81 -19.50 -8.04
C GLN A 290 -12.50 -20.23 -7.71
N LYS A 291 -11.47 -20.06 -8.56
CA LYS A 291 -10.15 -20.65 -8.34
C LYS A 291 -9.52 -20.19 -7.02
N TRP A 292 -9.74 -18.94 -6.64
CA TRP A 292 -9.27 -18.38 -5.37
C TRP A 292 -9.99 -19.02 -4.17
N LEU A 293 -11.30 -19.25 -4.26
CA LEU A 293 -12.10 -19.90 -3.22
C LEU A 293 -11.77 -21.39 -3.08
N GLU A 294 -11.59 -22.11 -4.19
CA GLU A 294 -11.18 -23.53 -4.21
C GLU A 294 -9.85 -23.72 -3.51
N LYS A 295 -8.88 -22.87 -3.84
CA LYS A 295 -7.57 -22.84 -3.21
C LYS A 295 -7.66 -22.55 -1.71
N LEU A 296 -8.46 -21.56 -1.32
CA LEU A 296 -8.70 -21.27 0.09
C LEU A 296 -9.30 -22.48 0.83
N ALA A 297 -10.22 -23.21 0.19
CA ALA A 297 -10.82 -24.41 0.77
C ALA A 297 -9.81 -25.55 0.94
N GLN A 298 -8.84 -25.68 0.03
CA GLN A 298 -7.75 -26.66 0.13
C GLN A 298 -6.74 -26.32 1.24
N ASP A 299 -6.47 -25.03 1.47
CA ASP A 299 -5.58 -24.56 2.55
C ASP A 299 -6.20 -24.68 3.95
N ALA A 300 -7.52 -24.81 4.06
CA ALA A 300 -8.19 -25.00 5.34
C ALA A 300 -7.83 -26.40 5.87
N PRO A 301 -7.10 -26.52 7.01
CA PRO A 301 -6.73 -27.83 7.54
C PRO A 301 -8.02 -28.60 7.88
N GLY A 302 -8.21 -29.74 7.23
CA GLY A 302 -9.43 -30.56 7.26
C GLY A 302 -9.97 -30.96 8.65
N ASN A 303 -9.22 -30.70 9.73
CA ASN A 303 -9.64 -30.95 11.11
C ASN A 303 -10.29 -29.76 11.83
N THR A 304 -10.26 -28.54 11.28
CA THR A 304 -10.76 -27.34 12.01
C THR A 304 -12.18 -26.94 11.61
N TYR A 305 -12.69 -27.50 10.51
CA TYR A 305 -14.06 -27.32 10.04
C TYR A 305 -14.77 -28.66 9.86
N ASN A 306 -14.57 -29.60 10.80
CA ASN A 306 -15.69 -30.43 11.19
C ASN A 306 -16.71 -29.49 11.84
N VAL A 307 -17.40 -28.73 10.98
CA VAL A 307 -18.72 -28.19 11.23
C VAL A 307 -19.58 -29.44 11.36
N THR A 308 -19.45 -30.14 12.49
CA THR A 308 -20.52 -30.96 13.00
C THR A 308 -21.70 -30.02 12.96
N SER A 309 -22.63 -30.34 12.07
CA SER A 309 -23.88 -29.66 11.78
C SER A 309 -24.65 -29.43 13.07
N ASN A 310 -24.22 -28.43 13.83
CA ASN A 310 -24.91 -27.92 14.97
C ASN A 310 -25.57 -26.64 14.45
N PRO A 311 -26.82 -26.72 13.96
CA PRO A 311 -27.52 -25.62 13.28
C PRO A 311 -27.76 -24.38 14.16
N LYS A 312 -27.19 -24.32 15.36
CA LYS A 312 -27.33 -23.24 16.34
C LYS A 312 -25.99 -22.71 16.90
N GLY A 313 -24.84 -23.16 16.40
CA GLY A 313 -23.53 -22.77 16.92
C GLY A 313 -22.92 -21.58 16.18
N THR A 314 -23.06 -20.38 16.74
CA THR A 314 -22.39 -19.16 16.25
C THR A 314 -20.87 -19.34 16.21
N THR A 315 -20.27 -19.17 15.04
CA THR A 315 -18.83 -19.43 14.84
C THR A 315 -17.98 -18.23 15.31
N ALA A 316 -16.74 -18.48 15.74
CA ALA A 316 -15.83 -17.46 16.28
C ALA A 316 -15.49 -16.30 15.31
N TYR A 317 -15.83 -16.43 14.03
CA TYR A 317 -15.66 -15.38 13.02
C TYR A 317 -16.91 -14.49 12.86
N GLU A 318 -18.10 -14.94 13.28
CA GLU A 318 -19.36 -14.15 13.26
C GLU A 318 -19.25 -12.92 14.19
N LYS A 319 -18.46 -13.05 15.27
CA LYS A 319 -18.15 -11.96 16.20
C LYS A 319 -17.29 -10.82 15.62
N MET A 320 -16.78 -10.94 14.39
CA MET A 320 -16.01 -9.87 13.75
C MET A 320 -16.89 -8.88 12.96
N ASP A 321 -18.09 -9.27 12.51
CA ASP A 321 -19.00 -8.38 11.79
C ASP A 321 -19.92 -7.57 12.73
N ASP A 322 -20.14 -8.02 13.96
CA ASP A 322 -21.00 -7.34 14.95
C ASP A 322 -20.39 -6.08 15.59
N ILE A 323 -19.14 -5.72 15.28
CA ILE A 323 -18.48 -4.55 15.89
C ILE A 323 -18.65 -3.27 15.05
N ASP A 324 -18.97 -3.36 13.76
CA ASP A 324 -19.21 -2.18 12.90
C ASP A 324 -20.71 -1.81 12.78
N SER A 325 -21.62 -2.48 13.51
CA SER A 325 -23.06 -2.15 13.57
C SER A 325 -23.50 -1.38 14.83
N GLY A 326 -22.58 -1.01 15.72
CA GLY A 326 -22.86 -0.34 17.00
C GLY A 326 -23.38 1.11 16.95
N PHE A 327 -23.97 1.56 15.84
CA PHE A 327 -24.48 2.93 15.71
C PHE A 327 -25.91 3.07 15.18
N ASN A 328 -26.70 2.00 15.08
CA ASN A 328 -28.13 2.18 14.80
C ASN A 328 -29.02 1.14 15.50
N ASN A 329 -30.00 1.67 16.24
CA ASN A 329 -31.29 1.11 16.63
C ASN A 329 -31.34 0.15 17.83
N SER A 330 -31.48 0.79 18.99
CA SER A 330 -32.47 0.41 20.00
C SER A 330 -33.88 0.35 19.40
N GLN A 331 -34.42 -0.84 19.12
CA GLN A 331 -35.86 -1.12 19.05
C GLN A 331 -36.06 -2.64 19.24
N PHE A 332 -36.50 -3.03 20.43
CA PHE A 332 -37.89 -3.38 20.77
C PHE A 332 -38.16 -4.88 20.59
N ASN A 333 -38.14 -5.58 21.72
CA ASN A 333 -38.64 -6.94 21.87
C ASN A 333 -40.11 -6.99 21.44
N TYR A 334 -40.45 -7.92 20.53
CA TYR A 334 -41.79 -8.47 20.49
C TYR A 334 -41.75 -9.99 20.62
N HIS A 335 -42.45 -10.43 21.66
CA HIS A 335 -42.74 -11.78 22.03
C HIS A 335 -43.71 -12.38 21.01
N GLY A 336 -43.38 -13.54 20.43
CA GLY A 336 -44.22 -14.23 19.46
C GLY A 336 -44.00 -15.73 19.50
N THR A 337 -44.81 -16.40 20.31
CA THR A 337 -45.05 -17.84 20.35
C THR A 337 -45.61 -18.35 19.02
N GLY A 338 -45.16 -19.51 18.54
CA GLY A 338 -45.79 -20.17 17.40
C GLY A 338 -45.08 -21.42 16.91
N MET A 339 -45.67 -22.58 17.19
CA MET A 339 -45.31 -23.92 16.72
C MET A 339 -45.35 -24.04 15.19
N MET A 340 -44.49 -24.89 14.62
CA MET A 340 -44.92 -26.01 13.75
C MET A 340 -43.73 -26.93 13.43
N ASP A 341 -43.87 -28.18 13.85
CA ASP A 341 -43.09 -29.34 13.38
C ASP A 341 -43.32 -29.53 11.88
N MET A 342 -42.24 -29.73 11.13
CA MET A 342 -42.32 -30.21 9.74
C MET A 342 -41.34 -31.37 9.54
N SER A 343 -41.90 -32.57 9.66
CA SER A 343 -41.27 -33.87 9.38
C SER A 343 -40.95 -33.98 7.89
N TYR A 344 -39.65 -34.09 7.55
CA TYR A 344 -39.23 -34.43 6.19
C TYR A 344 -39.10 -35.94 6.02
N SER A 345 -39.89 -36.45 5.08
CA SER A 345 -39.93 -37.83 4.60
C SER A 345 -38.64 -38.20 3.87
N HIS A 346 -38.06 -39.34 4.27
CA HIS A 346 -37.06 -40.09 3.53
C HIS A 346 -37.61 -40.49 2.14
N ARG A 347 -36.86 -40.19 1.07
CA ARG A 347 -36.95 -40.92 -0.21
C ARG A 347 -35.72 -41.83 -0.35
N PRO A 348 -35.87 -43.08 -0.80
CA PRO A 348 -34.76 -43.96 -1.10
C PRO A 348 -34.13 -43.60 -2.46
N PHE A 349 -32.82 -43.83 -2.55
CA PHE A 349 -32.04 -43.74 -3.76
C PHE A 349 -32.53 -44.78 -4.79
N GLY A 350 -32.92 -44.30 -5.96
CA GLY A 350 -33.15 -45.10 -7.16
C GLY A 350 -31.92 -45.07 -8.07
N ASP A 351 -31.75 -46.18 -8.78
CA ASP A 351 -30.56 -46.63 -9.50
C ASP A 351 -29.95 -45.63 -10.49
N ALA A 352 -28.61 -45.68 -10.55
CA ALA A 352 -27.78 -44.92 -11.45
C ALA A 352 -27.68 -45.62 -12.82
N ASP A 353 -28.05 -44.90 -13.88
CA ASP A 353 -27.79 -45.25 -15.27
C ASP A 353 -26.34 -44.89 -15.64
N PRO A 354 -25.49 -45.82 -16.12
CA PRO A 354 -24.05 -45.58 -16.26
C PRO A 354 -23.61 -45.09 -17.65
N LEU A 355 -24.41 -44.30 -18.39
CA LEU A 355 -24.04 -43.84 -19.74
C LEU A 355 -24.60 -42.44 -20.10
N ASN A 356 -24.30 -41.42 -19.29
CA ASN A 356 -24.54 -40.03 -19.70
C ASN A 356 -23.38 -39.10 -19.28
N ILE A 357 -22.32 -39.07 -20.11
CA ILE A 357 -21.08 -38.32 -19.83
C ILE A 357 -21.14 -36.86 -20.33
N GLU A 358 -22.18 -36.44 -21.07
CA GLU A 358 -22.22 -35.10 -21.67
C GLU A 358 -23.15 -34.08 -20.97
N SER A 359 -23.90 -34.46 -19.93
CA SER A 359 -24.76 -33.52 -19.17
C SER A 359 -24.11 -32.93 -17.90
N GLY A 360 -22.83 -33.19 -17.64
CA GLY A 360 -22.14 -32.85 -16.39
C GLY A 360 -21.60 -31.43 -16.24
N LEU A 361 -21.67 -30.57 -17.26
CA LEU A 361 -21.10 -29.21 -17.20
C LEU A 361 -22.08 -28.09 -16.80
N SER A 362 -23.36 -28.40 -16.53
CA SER A 362 -24.36 -27.37 -16.16
C SER A 362 -24.83 -27.42 -14.71
N THR A 363 -24.33 -28.33 -13.87
CA THR A 363 -24.63 -28.34 -12.43
C THR A 363 -23.54 -27.64 -11.65
N HIS A 364 -23.47 -26.30 -11.78
CA HIS A 364 -22.95 -25.50 -10.68
C HIS A 364 -23.89 -25.69 -9.49
N ALA A 365 -23.59 -26.65 -8.62
CA ALA A 365 -24.18 -26.68 -7.29
C ALA A 365 -24.00 -25.27 -6.70
N PRO A 366 -25.08 -24.62 -6.22
CA PRO A 366 -24.98 -23.28 -5.67
C PRO A 366 -23.93 -23.29 -4.57
N PHE A 367 -22.84 -22.55 -4.78
CA PHE A 367 -21.73 -22.47 -3.85
C PHE A 367 -22.30 -21.97 -2.52
N ASN A 368 -22.29 -22.84 -1.50
CA ASN A 368 -22.85 -22.51 -0.20
C ASN A 368 -21.87 -21.57 0.51
N ASP A 369 -22.12 -20.25 0.43
CA ASP A 369 -21.32 -19.21 1.10
C ASP A 369 -21.17 -19.47 2.62
N ASN A 370 -22.04 -20.32 3.20
CA ASN A 370 -21.95 -20.77 4.59
C ASN A 370 -20.75 -21.69 4.91
N LEU A 371 -19.90 -22.01 3.94
CA LEU A 371 -18.65 -22.77 4.18
C LEU A 371 -17.39 -21.88 4.25
N LEU A 372 -17.47 -20.59 3.90
CA LEU A 372 -16.32 -19.70 3.94
C LEU A 372 -16.00 -19.23 5.38
N PRO A 373 -14.74 -18.95 5.75
CA PRO A 373 -14.44 -18.25 7.01
C PRO A 373 -15.23 -16.93 7.09
N ALA A 374 -15.82 -16.58 8.25
CA ALA A 374 -16.78 -15.46 8.28
C ALA A 374 -16.14 -14.09 7.93
N ALA A 375 -14.82 -13.92 8.09
CA ALA A 375 -14.08 -12.75 7.57
C ALA A 375 -14.18 -12.56 6.04
N LEU A 376 -14.69 -13.57 5.31
CA LEU A 376 -14.92 -13.54 3.87
C LEU A 376 -16.41 -13.53 3.49
N ARG A 377 -17.31 -13.78 4.45
CA ARG A 377 -18.77 -13.67 4.29
C ARG A 377 -19.21 -12.23 4.56
N SER A 378 -18.78 -11.28 3.73
CA SER A 378 -19.27 -9.90 3.91
C SER A 378 -20.75 -9.82 3.53
N ASN A 379 -21.57 -9.31 4.46
CA ASN A 379 -22.83 -8.58 4.27
C ASN A 379 -23.28 -8.46 2.80
N ILE A 380 -23.82 -9.53 2.25
CA ILE A 380 -24.64 -9.46 1.05
C ILE A 380 -26.02 -8.98 1.52
N ASN A 381 -26.09 -7.74 2.02
CA ASN A 381 -27.30 -6.96 1.81
C ASN A 381 -27.28 -6.62 0.33
N ARG A 382 -27.71 -7.60 -0.50
CA ARG A 382 -28.25 -7.26 -1.80
C ARG A 382 -29.29 -6.18 -1.50
N PRO A 383 -29.20 -4.96 -2.05
CA PRO A 383 -30.40 -4.16 -2.14
C PRO A 383 -31.40 -5.04 -2.86
N GLU A 384 -32.42 -5.51 -2.14
CA GLU A 384 -33.62 -6.01 -2.81
C GLU A 384 -34.01 -4.85 -3.73
N MET A 385 -33.86 -5.07 -5.04
CA MET A 385 -34.52 -4.21 -6.01
C MET A 385 -36.00 -4.42 -5.74
N ASN A 386 -36.54 -3.54 -4.87
CA ASN A 386 -37.96 -3.41 -4.68
C ASN A 386 -38.55 -3.31 -6.08
N THR A 387 -39.42 -4.27 -6.36
CA THR A 387 -40.37 -4.25 -7.45
C THR A 387 -40.93 -2.84 -7.63
N PRO A 388 -41.12 -2.38 -8.88
CA PRO A 388 -41.61 -1.02 -9.13
C PRO A 388 -42.99 -0.89 -8.50
N THR A 389 -43.06 -0.13 -7.41
CA THR A 389 -44.32 0.31 -6.85
C THR A 389 -44.89 1.34 -7.81
N THR A 390 -46.10 1.02 -8.27
CA THR A 390 -46.95 1.86 -9.10
C THR A 390 -47.05 3.27 -8.52
N PHE A 391 -46.63 4.24 -9.33
CA PHE A 391 -46.80 5.66 -9.08
C PHE A 391 -48.29 6.00 -9.12
N ASN A 392 -48.94 6.05 -7.96
CA ASN A 392 -50.24 6.70 -7.83
C ASN A 392 -50.00 8.16 -7.43
N SER A 393 -50.33 9.03 -8.38
CA SER A 393 -50.52 10.46 -8.25
C SER A 393 -51.37 10.81 -7.03
N TYR A 394 -50.82 11.63 -6.13
CA TYR A 394 -51.64 12.45 -5.24
C TYR A 394 -51.30 13.91 -5.44
N LEU A 395 -52.40 14.65 -5.58
CA LEU A 395 -52.51 16.06 -5.90
C LEU A 395 -51.84 16.98 -4.89
N ASP A 396 -51.46 18.12 -5.44
CA ASP A 396 -51.13 19.39 -4.80
C ASP A 396 -51.96 19.72 -3.55
N GLN A 397 -51.26 20.18 -2.51
CA GLN A 397 -51.75 21.23 -1.64
C GLN A 397 -50.62 22.23 -1.37
N PRO A 398 -50.82 23.54 -1.61
CA PRO A 398 -49.85 24.56 -1.30
C PRO A 398 -50.01 24.97 0.17
N HIS A 399 -48.92 24.97 0.93
CA HIS A 399 -48.88 25.69 2.20
C HIS A 399 -47.74 26.71 2.23
N GLU A 400 -48.17 27.91 2.62
CA GLU A 400 -47.49 29.18 2.74
C GLU A 400 -46.19 29.15 3.56
N GLY A 401 -45.18 29.82 3.01
CA GLY A 401 -44.41 30.90 3.63
C GLY A 401 -43.98 30.81 5.11
N ARG A 402 -42.65 30.81 5.32
CA ARG A 402 -42.02 31.78 6.25
C ARG A 402 -40.52 31.93 6.02
N HIS A 403 -40.11 33.19 6.06
CA HIS A 403 -38.76 33.73 5.98
C HIS A 403 -37.91 33.46 7.23
N VAL A 404 -36.61 33.82 7.10
CA VAL A 404 -35.62 34.20 8.13
C VAL A 404 -34.89 32.98 8.74
N LEU A 405 -33.57 32.81 8.67
CA LEU A 405 -32.42 33.74 8.66
C LEU A 405 -31.26 33.13 7.85
#